data_AF-A0A2A4PEU7-F1
#
_entry.id   AF-A0A2A4PEU7-F1
#
_cell.length_a   1.000
_cell.length_b   1.000
_cell.length_c   1.000
_cell.angle_alpha   90.00
_cell.angle_beta   90.00
_cell.angle_gamma   90.00
#
_symmetry.space_group_name_H-M   'P 1'
#
loop_
_entity.id
_entity.type
_entity.pdbx_description
1 polymer ?
#
loop_
_entity_poly.entity_id
_entity_poly.type
_entity_poly.pdbx_seq_one_letter_code
_entity_poly.pdbx_strand_id
1 'polypeptide(L)' 'MSNEEVLVVISKLKKYIKTSAGMNCAGNVAPVVSAMVRELTDTAIAAAAKDRRKTVKDRDFSWPVPAAPEGE' A
#
# COMPACT_ATOMS: atom_id res chain seq x y z
N MET A 1 10.14 7.01 17.72
CA MET A 1 9.66 5.94 16.82
C MET A 1 8.17 6.16 16.68
N SER A 2 7.69 6.64 15.54
CA SER A 2 6.26 6.67 15.25
C SER A 2 5.79 5.22 15.20
N ASN A 3 4.99 4.84 16.21
CA ASN A 3 4.38 3.51 16.32
C ASN A 3 3.22 3.43 15.31
N GLU A 4 3.55 3.51 14.03
CA GLU A 4 2.56 3.44 12.97
C GLU A 4 1.98 2.03 12.92
N GLU A 5 0.66 1.96 13.03
CA GLU A 5 -0.07 0.71 13.05
C GLU A 5 0.18 -0.09 11.77
N VAL A 6 0.42 -1.40 11.93
CA VAL A 6 0.60 -2.31 10.81
C VAL A 6 -0.78 -2.70 10.26
N LEU A 7 -1.09 -2.26 9.04
CA LEU A 7 -2.40 -2.48 8.39
C LEU A 7 -2.52 -3.87 7.73
N VAL A 8 -1.44 -4.65 7.72
CA VAL A 8 -1.37 -5.96 7.07
C VAL A 8 -1.14 -7.08 8.07
N VAL A 9 -1.71 -8.26 7.79
CA VAL A 9 -1.46 -9.45 8.61
C VAL A 9 -0.06 -9.99 8.30
N ILE A 10 0.89 -9.78 9.22
CA ILE A 10 2.31 -10.13 9.07
C ILE A 10 2.51 -11.59 8.66
N SER A 11 1.76 -12.52 9.26
CA SER A 11 1.88 -13.95 8.95
C SER A 11 1.47 -14.27 7.51
N LYS A 12 0.44 -13.60 6.97
CA LYS A 12 0.01 -13.76 5.57
C LYS A 12 1.04 -13.20 4.61
N LEU A 13 1.60 -12.02 4.90
CA LEU A 13 2.66 -11.40 4.10
C LEU A 13 3.90 -12.29 4.03
N LYS A 14 4.39 -12.77 5.19
CA LYS A 14 5.55 -13.67 5.26
C LYS A 14 5.30 -14.97 4.51
N LYS A 15 4.11 -15.57 4.68
CA LYS A 15 3.72 -16.80 3.97
C LYS A 15 3.73 -16.57 2.47
N TYR A 16 3.13 -15.48 1.99
CA TYR A 16 3.09 -15.14 0.57
C TYR A 16 4.51 -15.04 -0.04
N ILE A 17 5.42 -14.30 0.60
CA ILE A 17 6.81 -14.16 0.12
C ILE A 17 7.50 -15.53 0.08
N LYS A 18 7.31 -16.36 1.10
CA LYS A 18 7.90 -17.69 1.18
C LYS A 18 7.36 -18.64 0.11
N THR A 19 6.04 -18.66 -0.11
CA THR A 19 5.41 -19.58 -1.07
C THR A 19 5.64 -19.14 -2.52
N SER A 20 5.70 -17.84 -2.77
CA SER A 20 5.84 -17.29 -4.13
C SER A 20 7.29 -17.32 -4.62
N ALA A 21 8.27 -17.14 -3.73
CA ALA A 21 9.68 -16.98 -4.13
C ALA A 21 10.69 -17.76 -3.27
N GLY A 22 10.24 -18.57 -2.31
CA GLY A 22 11.14 -19.31 -1.40
C GLY A 22 11.87 -18.43 -0.37
N MET A 23 11.63 -17.12 -0.38
CA MET A 23 12.36 -16.13 0.40
C MET A 23 11.84 -15.99 1.83
N ASN A 24 12.73 -15.58 2.74
CA ASN A 24 12.34 -15.14 4.08
C ASN A 24 12.07 -13.63 4.05
N CYS A 25 11.23 -13.15 4.96
CA CYS A 25 10.83 -11.75 5.04
C CYS A 25 11.26 -11.15 6.39
N ALA A 26 12.03 -10.06 6.33
CA ALA A 26 12.54 -9.36 7.50
C ALA A 26 11.41 -8.69 8.30
N GLY A 27 11.61 -8.52 9.62
CA GLY A 27 10.58 -7.99 10.52
C GLY A 27 10.15 -6.55 10.22
N ASN A 28 11.07 -5.74 9.68
CA ASN A 28 10.85 -4.35 9.31
C ASN A 28 10.09 -4.18 7.97
N VAL A 29 9.82 -5.24 7.22
CA VAL A 29 9.09 -5.16 5.95
C VAL A 29 7.60 -4.84 6.18
N ALA A 30 7.00 -5.34 7.26
CA ALA A 30 5.56 -5.13 7.51
C ALA A 30 5.17 -3.65 7.72
N PRO A 31 5.95 -2.84 8.48
CA PRO A 31 5.76 -1.40 8.52
C PRO A 31 5.85 -0.72 7.14
N VAL A 32 6.85 -1.08 6.32
CA VAL A 32 7.04 -0.51 4.98
C VAL A 32 5.85 -0.82 4.07
N VAL A 33 5.36 -2.06 4.07
CA VAL A 33 4.17 -2.43 3.31
C VAL A 33 2.93 -1.71 3.81
N SER A 34 2.82 -1.49 5.13
CA SER A 34 1.69 -0.73 5.70
C SER A 34 1.72 0.73 5.28
N ALA A 35 2.90 1.35 5.18
CA ALA A 35 3.05 2.71 4.67
C ALA A 35 2.57 2.81 3.21
N MET A 36 2.95 1.86 2.35
CA MET A 36 2.46 1.81 0.95
C MET A 36 0.93 1.65 0.87
N VAL A 37 0.35 0.81 1.72
CA VAL A 37 -1.11 0.65 1.80
C VAL A 37 -1.79 1.95 2.23
N ARG A 38 -1.22 2.69 3.19
CA ARG A 38 -1.75 3.99 3.63
C ARG A 38 -1.76 5.00 2.49
N GLU A 39 -0.63 5.22 1.84
CA GLU A 39 -0.50 6.19 0.74
C GLU A 39 -1.49 5.90 -0.40
N LEU A 40 -1.60 4.63 -0.79
CA LEU A 40 -2.53 4.20 -1.81
C LEU A 40 -4.00 4.40 -1.39
N THR A 41 -4.31 4.12 -0.13
CA THR A 41 -5.67 4.29 0.42
C THR A 41 -6.03 5.75 0.55
N ASP A 42 -5.11 6.61 0.97
CA ASP A 42 -5.32 8.06 1.10
C ASP A 42 -5.61 8.68 -0.28
N THR A 43 -4.90 8.24 -1.31
CA THR A 43 -5.16 8.64 -2.70
C THR A 43 -6.56 8.20 -3.15
N ALA A 44 -6.94 6.96 -2.86
CA ALA A 44 -8.27 6.44 -3.20
C ALA A 44 -9.40 7.17 -2.43
N ILE A 45 -9.17 7.52 -1.17
CA ILE A 45 -10.10 8.33 -0.37
C ILE A 45 -10.28 9.72 -1.01
N ALA A 46 -9.19 10.37 -1.42
CA ALA A 46 -9.25 11.68 -2.06
C ALA A 46 -10.04 11.63 -3.38
N ALA A 47 -9.83 10.59 -4.20
CA ALA A 47 -10.59 10.36 -5.43
C ALA A 47 -12.10 10.15 -5.15
N ALA A 48 -12.44 9.33 -4.15
CA ALA A 48 -13.83 9.11 -3.75
C ALA A 48 -14.50 10.41 -3.24
N ALA A 49 -13.78 11.19 -2.44
CA ALA A 49 -14.24 12.46 -1.89
C ALA A 49 -14.48 13.50 -3.01
N LYS A 50 -13.61 13.55 -4.02
CA LYS A 50 -13.79 14.40 -5.22
C LYS A 50 -15.09 14.10 -5.97
N ASP A 51 -15.52 12.84 -5.97
CA ASP A 51 -16.78 12.39 -6.56
C ASP A 51 -17.96 12.44 -5.55
N ARG A 52 -17.79 13.12 -4.41
CA ARG A 52 -18.78 13.28 -3.32
C ARG A 52 -19.32 11.95 -2.79
N ARG A 53 -18.54 10.87 -2.87
CA ARG A 53 -18.89 9.55 -2.34
C ARG A 53 -18.36 9.39 -0.92
N LYS A 54 -19.09 8.60 -0.12
CA LYS A 54 -18.65 8.12 1.21
C LYS A 54 -18.12 6.69 1.17
N THR A 55 -18.01 6.11 -0.02
CA THR A 55 -17.54 4.74 -0.25
C THR A 55 -16.42 4.79 -1.26
N VAL A 56 -15.23 4.35 -0.84
CA VAL A 56 -14.10 4.07 -1.72
C VAL A 56 -14.42 2.80 -2.50
N LYS A 57 -14.23 2.86 -3.82
CA LYS A 57 -14.47 1.75 -4.74
C LYS A 57 -13.15 1.28 -5.34
N ASP A 58 -13.15 0.09 -5.90
CA ASP A 58 -12.05 -0.49 -6.67
C ASP A 58 -11.42 0.50 -7.67
N ARG A 59 -12.25 1.22 -8.43
CA ARG A 59 -11.79 2.22 -9.42
C ARG A 59 -11.07 3.44 -8.84
N ASP A 60 -11.15 3.67 -7.53
CA ASP A 60 -10.42 4.76 -6.87
C ASP A 60 -8.96 4.36 -6.60
N PHE A 61 -8.65 3.05 -6.66
CA PHE A 61 -7.29 2.55 -6.54
C PHE A 61 -6.63 2.53 -7.91
N SER A 62 -5.52 3.24 -8.04
CA SER A 62 -4.64 3.18 -9.20
C SER A 62 -3.20 3.03 -8.73
N TRP A 63 -2.40 2.25 -9.45
CA TRP A 63 -0.98 2.22 -9.18
C TRP A 63 -0.40 3.58 -9.55
N PRO A 64 0.38 4.23 -8.66
CA PRO A 64 1.06 5.46 -9.05
C PRO A 64 1.91 5.17 -10.27
N VAL A 65 1.57 5.81 -11.39
CA VAL A 65 2.46 5.82 -12.56
C VAL A 65 3.72 6.55 -12.08
N PRO A 66 4.91 5.96 -12.21
CA PRO A 66 6.13 6.69 -11.87
C PRO A 66 6.08 8.01 -12.61
N ALA A 67 6.27 9.12 -11.88
CA ALA A 67 6.33 10.43 -12.49
C ALA A 67 7.31 10.31 -13.67
N ALA A 68 6.83 10.63 -14.87
CA ALA A 68 7.69 10.65 -16.05
C ALA A 68 8.94 11.44 -15.66
N PRO A 69 10.15 10.95 -15.98
CA PRO A 69 11.36 11.68 -15.63
C PRO A 69 11.17 13.11 -16.14
N GLU A 70 11.17 14.07 -15.21
CA GLU A 70 11.19 15.48 -15.56
C GLU A 70 12.40 15.65 -16.49
N GLY A 71 12.13 16.13 -17.70
CA GLY A 71 13.04 16.01 -18.83
C GLY A 71 14.50 16.35 -18.51
N GLU A 72 15.40 15.54 -19.07
CA GLU A 72 16.77 15.95 -19.38
C GLU A 72 16.78 17.02 -20.49
#